data_AF-A0A7X8ZZX8-F1
#
_entry.id   AF-A0A7X8ZZX8-F1
#
_cell.length_a   1.000
_cell.length_b   1.000
_cell.length_c   1.000
_cell.angle_alpha   90.00
_cell.angle_beta   90.00
_cell.angle_gamma   90.00
#
_symmetry.space_group_name_H-M   'P 1'
#
loop_
_entity.id
_entity.type
_entity.pdbx_description
1 polymer ?
#
loop_
_entity_poly.entity_id
_entity_poly.type
_entity_poly.pdbx_seq_one_letter_code
_entity_poly.pdbx_strand_id
1 'polypeptide(L)'
;MASQGYTSLLDCNSFDSPRNGLFYGLPAAVFTEHVASWGGASSESQSRLRHTAQVKLTSAKRHAEMGQLFIGDYDLVQGAAGYVIALATVDPAVPELRELLEFLISIASADAADFRNCGWHVFHPQNPFDEAAWAYGGHTSLGMAHGVAGLIAAMSITLLAGVAIPRQRQVIDRLTTYLLEQRRSNQDGDWWPSALDARVLEAGNCSRDDAPLSWCVGVAGNCAAIDLAGHALGDREYSSSAIQIFNSSLRSTSLKQRVLSGGLCHGWAGIVSAAQAISSRNQYPRLGKAALISAGPRPSWRDVDEAELCSLDLALDLIGSRFDASGCVYSAGGAWTRAMAIG
;
A
#
# COMPACT_ATOMS: atom_id res chain seq x y z
N MET A 1 8.68 -7.53 31.06
CA MET A 1 7.25 -7.90 30.94
C MET A 1 6.62 -7.55 29.58
N ALA A 2 7.21 -6.66 28.76
CA ALA A 2 6.68 -6.30 27.43
C ALA A 2 6.93 -7.35 26.31
N SER A 3 7.87 -8.28 26.48
CA SER A 3 8.25 -9.24 25.44
C SER A 3 7.33 -10.46 25.32
N GLN A 4 6.59 -10.82 26.37
CA GLN A 4 5.75 -12.03 26.38
C GLN A 4 4.39 -11.85 25.69
N GLY A 5 3.93 -10.61 25.48
CA GLY A 5 2.71 -10.33 24.71
C GLY A 5 2.91 -10.41 23.19
N TYR A 6 4.14 -10.25 22.69
CA TYR A 6 4.44 -10.28 21.27
C TYR A 6 4.53 -11.70 20.68
N THR A 7 4.84 -12.71 21.50
CA THR A 7 4.97 -14.10 21.04
C THR A 7 3.64 -14.73 20.65
N SER A 8 2.49 -14.24 21.15
CA SER A 8 1.17 -14.73 20.71
C SER A 8 0.71 -14.16 19.37
N LEU A 9 1.52 -13.32 18.71
CA LEU A 9 1.27 -12.77 17.37
C LEU A 9 1.86 -13.64 16.23
N LEU A 10 2.34 -14.85 16.54
CA LEU A 10 3.07 -15.72 15.60
C LEU A 10 2.28 -16.93 15.08
N ASP A 11 1.05 -17.17 15.55
CA ASP A 11 0.20 -18.22 14.99
C ASP A 11 -0.46 -17.73 13.69
N CYS A 12 0.20 -17.99 12.56
CA CYS A 12 -0.27 -17.66 11.20
C CYS A 12 -1.29 -18.68 10.64
N ASN A 13 -1.63 -19.73 11.39
CA ASN A 13 -2.46 -20.84 10.92
C ASN A 13 -3.91 -20.83 11.47
N SER A 14 -4.32 -19.81 12.23
CA SER A 14 -5.70 -19.66 12.68
C SER A 14 -6.48 -18.68 11.79
N PHE A 15 -7.74 -19.01 11.47
CA PHE A 15 -8.65 -18.12 10.75
C PHE A 15 -8.95 -16.81 11.52
N ASP A 16 -8.61 -16.76 12.81
CA ASP A 16 -8.68 -15.59 13.69
C ASP A 16 -7.29 -14.97 13.95
N SER A 17 -6.27 -15.34 13.17
CA SER A 17 -4.92 -14.81 13.36
C SER A 17 -4.93 -13.29 13.21
N PRO A 18 -4.26 -12.54 14.12
CA PRO A 18 -4.08 -11.10 13.99
C PRO A 18 -3.34 -10.72 12.69
N ARG A 19 -2.66 -11.69 12.07
CA ARG A 19 -2.03 -11.61 10.74
C ARG A 19 -2.94 -12.14 9.63
N ASN A 20 -4.21 -11.76 9.56
CA ASN A 20 -5.03 -11.99 8.36
C ASN A 20 -5.24 -10.67 7.62
N GLY A 21 -5.13 -10.67 6.30
CA GLY A 21 -5.46 -9.50 5.48
C GLY A 21 -5.28 -9.72 3.98
N LEU A 22 -5.11 -8.62 3.26
CA LEU A 22 -5.14 -8.63 1.79
C LEU A 22 -4.00 -9.43 1.17
N PHE A 23 -2.85 -9.53 1.85
CA PHE A 23 -1.65 -10.19 1.32
C PHE A 23 -1.39 -11.59 1.89
N TYR A 24 -2.17 -12.04 2.87
CA TYR A 24 -2.07 -13.40 3.40
C TYR A 24 -3.30 -13.78 4.22
N GLY A 25 -3.53 -15.09 4.34
CA GLY A 25 -4.66 -15.63 5.09
C GLY A 25 -5.97 -15.56 4.31
N LEU A 26 -7.08 -15.61 5.03
CA LEU A 26 -8.41 -15.73 4.44
C LEU A 26 -8.77 -14.59 3.46
N PRO A 27 -8.54 -13.29 3.78
CA PRO A 27 -8.95 -12.24 2.85
C PRO A 27 -8.20 -12.29 1.52
N ALA A 28 -6.91 -12.63 1.52
CA ALA A 28 -6.12 -12.87 0.31
C ALA A 28 -6.68 -14.04 -0.51
N ALA A 29 -7.06 -15.14 0.15
CA ALA A 29 -7.65 -16.30 -0.52
C ALA A 29 -8.99 -15.96 -1.18
N VAL A 30 -9.89 -15.26 -0.47
CA VAL A 30 -11.20 -14.86 -0.99
C VAL A 30 -11.06 -13.82 -2.11
N PHE A 31 -10.14 -12.86 -1.98
CA PHE A 31 -9.83 -11.91 -3.05
C PHE A 31 -9.32 -12.63 -4.31
N THR A 32 -8.41 -13.59 -4.14
CA THR A 32 -7.87 -14.39 -5.25
C THR A 32 -8.95 -15.26 -5.89
N GLU A 33 -9.80 -15.91 -5.10
CA GLU A 33 -10.95 -16.67 -5.57
C GLU A 33 -11.86 -15.80 -6.44
N HIS A 34 -12.24 -14.62 -5.95
CA HIS A 34 -13.10 -13.69 -6.68
C HIS A 34 -12.48 -13.26 -8.01
N VAL A 35 -11.19 -12.90 -8.03
CA VAL A 35 -10.52 -12.48 -9.27
C VAL A 35 -10.37 -13.65 -10.24
N ALA A 36 -9.99 -14.83 -9.76
CA ALA A 36 -9.79 -16.02 -10.60
C ALA A 36 -11.11 -16.57 -11.18
N SER A 37 -12.22 -16.39 -10.46
CA SER A 37 -13.56 -16.80 -10.89
C SER A 37 -14.33 -15.71 -11.65
N TRP A 38 -13.69 -14.60 -12.01
CA TRP A 38 -14.31 -13.51 -12.77
C TRP A 38 -15.50 -12.86 -12.06
N GLY A 39 -15.42 -12.75 -10.73
CA GLY A 39 -16.44 -12.11 -9.90
C GLY A 39 -17.24 -13.05 -9.00
N GLY A 40 -16.91 -14.34 -8.98
CA GLY A 40 -17.73 -15.40 -8.37
C GLY A 40 -17.11 -16.04 -7.13
N ALA A 41 -16.65 -15.27 -6.14
CA ALA A 41 -16.34 -15.86 -4.83
C ALA A 41 -17.60 -16.49 -4.22
N SER A 42 -17.48 -17.67 -3.62
CA SER A 42 -18.62 -18.38 -3.04
C SER A 42 -19.29 -17.57 -1.92
N SER A 43 -20.59 -17.79 -1.69
CA SER A 43 -21.30 -17.15 -0.57
C SER A 43 -20.68 -17.49 0.79
N GLU A 44 -20.08 -18.67 0.93
CA GLU A 44 -19.34 -19.06 2.12
C GLU A 44 -18.07 -18.21 2.29
N SER A 45 -17.27 -18.07 1.24
CA SER A 45 -16.08 -17.23 1.22
C SER A 45 -16.40 -15.77 1.55
N GLN A 46 -17.44 -15.21 0.95
CA GLN A 46 -17.93 -13.86 1.24
C GLN A 46 -18.34 -13.70 2.71
N SER A 47 -19.10 -14.67 3.25
CA SER A 47 -19.52 -14.67 4.66
C SER A 47 -18.33 -14.71 5.62
N ARG A 48 -17.34 -15.57 5.34
CA ARG A 48 -16.11 -15.67 6.16
C ARG A 48 -15.26 -14.40 6.08
N LEU A 49 -15.17 -13.77 4.90
CA LEU A 49 -14.48 -12.48 4.74
C LEU A 49 -15.15 -11.38 5.57
N ARG A 50 -16.48 -11.29 5.53
CA ARG A 50 -17.24 -10.34 6.37
C ARG A 50 -17.03 -10.59 7.86
N HIS A 51 -17.06 -11.84 8.29
CA HIS A 51 -16.83 -12.19 9.69
C HIS A 51 -15.44 -11.74 10.17
N THR A 52 -14.40 -12.05 9.40
CA THR A 52 -13.02 -11.64 9.75
C THR A 52 -12.81 -10.12 9.69
N ALA A 53 -13.52 -9.42 8.79
CA ALA A 53 -13.55 -7.96 8.76
C ALA A 53 -14.12 -7.37 10.05
N GLN A 54 -15.22 -7.92 10.59
CA GLN A 54 -15.81 -7.48 11.85
C GLN A 54 -14.87 -7.73 13.04
N VAL A 55 -14.19 -8.88 13.08
CA VAL A 55 -13.19 -9.21 14.10
C VAL A 55 -12.04 -8.21 14.06
N LYS A 56 -11.49 -7.94 12.87
CA LYS A 56 -10.43 -6.94 12.66
C LYS A 56 -10.87 -5.55 13.14
N LEU A 57 -12.05 -5.10 12.71
CA LEU A 57 -12.58 -3.79 13.09
C LEU A 57 -12.76 -3.66 14.60
N THR A 58 -13.28 -4.69 15.26
CA THR A 58 -13.50 -4.69 16.72
C THR A 58 -12.18 -4.57 17.46
N SER A 59 -11.17 -5.36 17.07
CA SER A 59 -9.83 -5.29 17.67
C SER A 59 -9.19 -3.92 17.45
N ALA A 60 -9.26 -3.41 16.22
CA ALA A 60 -8.65 -2.14 15.84
C ALA A 60 -9.28 -0.95 16.59
N LYS A 61 -10.62 -0.93 16.73
CA LYS A 61 -11.34 0.08 17.53
C LYS A 61 -10.90 0.03 18.99
N ARG A 62 -10.80 -1.16 19.57
CA ARG A 62 -10.35 -1.34 20.97
C ARG A 62 -8.93 -0.79 21.16
N HIS A 63 -8.00 -1.12 20.27
CA HIS A 63 -6.63 -0.58 20.31
C HIS A 63 -6.61 0.94 20.20
N ALA A 64 -7.39 1.53 19.28
CA ALA A 64 -7.50 2.97 19.13
C ALA A 64 -8.07 3.66 20.38
N GLU A 65 -9.13 3.11 20.99
CA GLU A 65 -9.73 3.61 22.23
C GLU A 65 -8.75 3.61 23.41
N MET A 66 -7.83 2.64 23.45
CA MET A 66 -6.76 2.56 24.46
C MET A 66 -5.56 3.45 24.13
N GLY A 67 -5.57 4.16 22.99
CA GLY A 67 -4.41 4.96 22.52
C GLY A 67 -3.21 4.10 22.14
N GLN A 68 -3.44 2.84 21.75
CA GLN A 68 -2.41 1.83 21.49
C GLN A 68 -2.58 1.21 20.11
N LEU A 69 -2.67 2.04 19.08
CA LEU A 69 -2.79 1.56 17.71
C LEU A 69 -1.51 0.82 17.26
N PHE A 70 -1.68 -0.30 16.58
CA PHE A 70 -0.61 -1.04 15.90
C PHE A 70 -0.73 -0.87 14.39
N ILE A 71 0.39 -1.01 13.66
CA ILE A 71 0.38 -0.95 12.18
C ILE A 71 -0.69 -1.90 11.60
N GLY A 72 -0.76 -3.13 12.14
CA GLY A 72 -1.69 -4.14 11.65
C GLY A 72 -3.17 -3.92 11.98
N ASP A 73 -3.51 -2.82 12.66
CA ASP A 73 -4.90 -2.39 12.84
C ASP A 73 -5.42 -1.65 11.60
N TYR A 74 -4.58 -0.89 10.91
CA TYR A 74 -5.00 0.01 9.84
C TYR A 74 -4.39 -0.26 8.47
N ASP A 75 -3.22 -0.90 8.41
CA ASP A 75 -2.43 -0.95 7.18
C ASP A 75 -3.08 -1.69 6.00
N LEU A 76 -2.45 -1.58 4.83
CA LEU A 76 -2.92 -2.21 3.59
C LEU A 76 -2.67 -3.72 3.58
N VAL A 77 -1.63 -4.17 4.28
CA VAL A 77 -1.18 -5.57 4.23
C VAL A 77 -2.10 -6.50 5.03
N GLN A 78 -2.41 -6.11 6.27
CA GLN A 78 -3.10 -6.93 7.28
C GLN A 78 -4.17 -6.18 8.08
N GLY A 79 -4.25 -4.86 7.93
CA GLY A 79 -5.15 -4.00 8.66
C GLY A 79 -6.42 -3.64 7.90
N ALA A 80 -7.17 -2.71 8.48
CA ALA A 80 -8.46 -2.28 7.96
C ALA A 80 -8.40 -1.81 6.49
N ALA A 81 -7.33 -1.15 6.04
CA ALA A 81 -7.20 -0.74 4.63
C ALA A 81 -7.16 -1.95 3.68
N GLY A 82 -6.47 -3.04 4.05
CA GLY A 82 -6.48 -4.28 3.27
C GLY A 82 -7.88 -4.90 3.17
N TYR A 83 -8.61 -4.95 4.29
CA TYR A 83 -9.99 -5.45 4.30
C TYR A 83 -10.94 -4.58 3.48
N VAL A 84 -10.76 -3.26 3.49
CA VAL A 84 -11.52 -2.32 2.65
C VAL A 84 -11.36 -2.69 1.17
N ILE A 85 -10.13 -2.94 0.70
CA ILE A 85 -9.90 -3.38 -0.68
C ILE A 85 -10.55 -4.72 -0.98
N ALA A 86 -10.38 -5.70 -0.09
CA ALA A 86 -10.93 -7.04 -0.27
C ALA A 86 -12.46 -6.98 -0.39
N LEU A 87 -13.14 -6.30 0.53
CA LEU A 87 -14.59 -6.15 0.53
C LEU A 87 -15.09 -5.33 -0.65
N ALA A 88 -14.45 -4.20 -0.98
CA ALA A 88 -14.84 -3.38 -2.12
C ALA A 88 -14.74 -4.15 -3.45
N THR A 89 -13.82 -5.12 -3.55
CA THR A 89 -13.67 -5.97 -4.71
C THR A 89 -14.71 -7.09 -4.71
N VAL A 90 -14.89 -7.76 -3.57
CA VAL A 90 -15.67 -9.00 -3.47
C VAL A 90 -17.17 -8.74 -3.36
N ASP A 91 -17.58 -7.81 -2.49
CA ASP A 91 -18.98 -7.46 -2.23
C ASP A 91 -19.06 -6.02 -1.65
N PRO A 92 -19.14 -4.98 -2.51
CA PRO A 92 -19.13 -3.58 -2.07
C PRO A 92 -20.42 -3.13 -1.36
N ALA A 93 -21.47 -3.96 -1.34
CA ALA A 93 -22.77 -3.60 -0.76
C ALA A 93 -22.84 -3.85 0.76
N VAL A 94 -21.85 -4.53 1.33
CA VAL A 94 -21.88 -4.97 2.73
C VAL A 94 -21.62 -3.81 3.70
N PRO A 95 -22.27 -3.80 4.89
CA PRO A 95 -22.08 -2.75 5.87
C PRO A 95 -20.65 -2.69 6.42
N GLU A 96 -19.96 -3.82 6.54
CA GLU A 96 -18.61 -3.90 7.10
C GLU A 96 -17.59 -3.03 6.34
N LEU A 97 -17.77 -2.88 5.02
CA LEU A 97 -16.93 -2.00 4.21
C LEU A 97 -17.05 -0.54 4.66
N ARG A 98 -18.28 -0.07 4.91
CA ARG A 98 -18.54 1.30 5.36
C ARG A 98 -18.01 1.51 6.77
N GLU A 99 -18.20 0.54 7.66
CA GLU A 99 -17.72 0.63 9.05
C GLU A 99 -16.18 0.66 9.14
N LEU A 100 -15.49 -0.10 8.29
CA LEU A 100 -14.03 -0.04 8.17
C LEU A 100 -13.56 1.30 7.61
N LEU A 101 -14.23 1.83 6.58
CA LEU A 101 -13.93 3.16 6.05
C LEU A 101 -14.13 4.27 7.09
N GLU A 102 -15.21 4.19 7.88
CA GLU A 102 -15.45 5.11 9.00
C GLU A 102 -14.34 5.06 10.04
N PHE A 103 -13.85 3.86 10.37
CA PHE A 103 -12.70 3.70 11.24
C PHE A 103 -11.43 4.32 10.64
N LEU A 104 -11.10 4.04 9.38
CA LEU A 104 -9.94 4.64 8.71
C LEU A 104 -10.03 6.18 8.65
N ILE A 105 -11.22 6.72 8.40
CA ILE A 105 -11.47 8.16 8.45
C ILE A 105 -11.26 8.72 9.85
N SER A 106 -11.70 8.01 10.89
CA SER A 106 -11.56 8.46 12.29
C SER A 106 -10.09 8.58 12.71
N ILE A 107 -9.26 7.58 12.39
CA ILE A 107 -7.83 7.61 12.70
C ILE A 107 -7.11 8.63 11.83
N ALA A 108 -7.48 8.73 10.55
CA ALA A 108 -6.86 9.68 9.65
C ALA A 108 -7.18 11.11 10.07
N SER A 109 -8.39 11.38 10.60
CA SER A 109 -8.94 12.71 10.93
C SER A 109 -8.16 13.50 11.98
N ALA A 110 -7.32 12.88 12.80
CA ALA A 110 -6.54 13.57 13.82
C ALA A 110 -5.60 14.63 13.22
N ASP A 111 -5.22 15.62 14.03
CA ASP A 111 -4.39 16.75 13.61
C ASP A 111 -2.97 16.27 13.25
N ALA A 112 -2.50 16.62 12.06
CA ALA A 112 -1.21 16.20 11.52
C ALA A 112 -0.11 17.27 11.65
N ALA A 113 -0.33 18.34 12.43
CA ALA A 113 0.68 19.39 12.65
C ALA A 113 2.00 18.86 13.26
N ASP A 114 1.94 17.79 14.06
CA ASP A 114 3.09 16.99 14.50
C ASP A 114 2.86 15.54 14.01
N PHE A 115 3.91 14.86 13.55
CA PHE A 115 3.82 13.46 13.16
C PHE A 115 3.31 12.57 14.30
N ARG A 116 3.59 12.93 15.56
CA ARG A 116 3.10 12.22 16.76
C ARG A 116 1.59 12.36 16.99
N ASN A 117 1.01 13.42 16.43
CA ASN A 117 -0.42 13.69 16.54
C ASN A 117 -1.21 13.10 15.36
N CYS A 118 -0.53 12.63 14.31
CA CYS A 118 -1.16 11.87 13.24
C CYS A 118 -1.86 10.65 13.85
N GLY A 119 -3.14 10.45 13.56
CA GLY A 119 -3.91 9.40 14.25
C GLY A 119 -3.58 7.97 13.80
N TRP A 120 -2.65 7.81 12.85
CA TRP A 120 -2.02 6.51 12.51
C TRP A 120 -0.59 6.37 13.06
N HIS A 121 -0.16 7.28 13.94
CA HIS A 121 1.06 7.14 14.71
C HIS A 121 0.98 5.90 15.62
N VAL A 122 2.05 5.11 15.67
CA VAL A 122 2.15 3.92 16.51
C VAL A 122 3.29 4.07 17.50
N PHE A 123 3.09 3.62 18.73
CA PHE A 123 4.06 3.80 19.84
C PHE A 123 5.09 2.68 19.98
N HIS A 124 5.10 1.73 19.04
CA HIS A 124 6.14 0.71 18.94
C HIS A 124 7.17 1.11 17.87
N PRO A 125 8.44 0.71 17.98
CA PRO A 125 9.42 0.95 16.94
C PRO A 125 9.15 0.07 15.71
N GLN A 126 9.74 0.45 14.56
CA GLN A 126 9.69 -0.36 13.34
C GLN A 126 10.34 -1.73 13.53
N ASN A 127 11.46 -1.78 14.27
CA ASN A 127 12.09 -3.01 14.72
C ASN A 127 11.84 -3.19 16.23
N PRO A 128 10.90 -4.06 16.66
CA PRO A 128 10.63 -4.29 18.07
C PRO A 128 11.80 -4.90 18.84
N PHE A 129 12.78 -5.49 18.13
CA PHE A 129 13.99 -6.06 18.70
C PHE A 129 15.10 -5.03 18.94
N ASP A 130 14.95 -3.80 18.44
CA ASP A 130 15.84 -2.68 18.76
C ASP A 130 15.34 -1.99 20.04
N GLU A 131 15.90 -2.39 21.19
CA GLU A 131 15.51 -1.84 22.49
C GLU A 131 15.71 -0.32 22.58
N ALA A 132 16.76 0.20 21.94
CA ALA A 132 17.03 1.63 21.93
C ALA A 132 15.96 2.40 21.13
N ALA A 133 15.35 1.78 20.12
CA ALA A 133 14.35 2.43 19.30
C ALA A 133 13.05 2.80 20.05
N TRP A 134 12.75 2.12 21.15
CA TRP A 134 11.61 2.45 22.01
C TRP A 134 11.71 3.85 22.64
N ALA A 135 12.93 4.36 22.84
CA ALA A 135 13.14 5.70 23.40
C ALA A 135 12.66 6.83 22.47
N TYR A 136 12.49 6.56 21.17
CA TYR A 136 12.04 7.56 20.19
C TYR A 136 10.52 7.76 20.16
N GLY A 137 9.78 6.99 20.95
CA GLY A 137 8.36 7.21 21.18
C GLY A 137 7.45 6.81 20.02
N GLY A 138 7.92 5.98 19.09
CA GLY A 138 7.11 5.44 17.99
C GLY A 138 7.40 6.06 16.62
N HIS A 139 6.51 5.82 15.67
CA HIS A 139 6.67 6.32 14.30
C HIS A 139 5.35 6.49 13.54
N THR A 140 5.41 7.29 12.48
CA THR A 140 4.29 7.56 11.56
C THR A 140 4.69 7.13 10.16
N SER A 141 4.20 5.96 9.72
CA SER A 141 4.58 5.37 8.43
C SER A 141 4.02 6.15 7.25
N LEU A 142 4.84 6.33 6.20
CA LEU A 142 4.45 7.05 4.98
C LEU A 142 4.14 6.13 3.79
N GLY A 143 4.71 4.92 3.78
CA GLY A 143 4.66 3.99 2.65
C GLY A 143 3.29 3.38 2.34
N MET A 144 3.18 2.73 1.17
CA MET A 144 1.96 2.07 0.69
C MET A 144 1.57 0.86 1.55
N ALA A 145 2.54 0.04 1.96
CA ALA A 145 2.25 -1.19 2.67
C ALA A 145 1.71 -0.93 4.08
N HIS A 146 2.34 0.00 4.81
CA HIS A 146 2.17 0.15 6.26
C HIS A 146 1.82 1.56 6.72
N GLY A 147 1.54 2.48 5.79
CA GLY A 147 1.44 3.90 6.11
C GLY A 147 0.35 4.65 5.36
N VAL A 148 0.51 5.98 5.36
CA VAL A 148 -0.51 6.91 4.84
C VAL A 148 -0.83 6.69 3.36
N ALA A 149 0.14 6.30 2.53
CA ALA A 149 -0.13 6.01 1.12
C ALA A 149 -1.11 4.83 0.95
N GLY A 150 -1.04 3.80 1.81
CA GLY A 150 -2.00 2.70 1.80
C GLY A 150 -3.41 3.14 2.21
N LEU A 151 -3.52 4.05 3.18
CA LEU A 151 -4.80 4.64 3.60
C LEU A 151 -5.42 5.47 2.47
N ILE A 152 -4.61 6.33 1.82
CA ILE A 152 -5.01 7.13 0.66
C ILE A 152 -5.53 6.20 -0.44
N ALA A 153 -4.77 5.14 -0.73
CA ALA A 153 -5.17 4.19 -1.76
C ALA A 153 -6.53 3.59 -1.44
N ALA A 154 -6.69 2.93 -0.28
CA ALA A 154 -7.93 2.25 0.08
C ALA A 154 -9.18 3.15 0.02
N MET A 155 -9.07 4.38 0.52
CA MET A 155 -10.18 5.35 0.45
C MET A 155 -10.43 5.85 -0.98
N SER A 156 -9.39 5.99 -1.80
CA SER A 156 -9.52 6.45 -3.19
C SER A 156 -10.14 5.39 -4.10
N ILE A 157 -9.76 4.12 -3.95
CA ILE A 157 -10.33 3.01 -4.71
C ILE A 157 -11.81 2.82 -4.41
N THR A 158 -12.17 2.86 -3.14
CA THR A 158 -13.59 2.75 -2.74
C THR A 158 -14.41 3.91 -3.28
N LEU A 159 -13.87 5.12 -3.24
CA LEU A 159 -14.52 6.30 -3.83
C LEU A 159 -14.70 6.16 -5.35
N LEU A 160 -13.69 5.67 -6.06
CA LEU A 160 -13.76 5.39 -7.51
C LEU A 160 -14.74 4.26 -7.84
N ALA A 161 -14.88 3.27 -6.96
CA ALA A 161 -15.86 2.19 -7.06
C ALA A 161 -17.30 2.64 -6.71
N GLY A 162 -17.53 3.92 -6.43
CA GLY A 162 -18.85 4.47 -6.08
C GLY A 162 -19.24 4.27 -4.61
N VAL A 163 -18.37 3.73 -3.78
CA VAL A 163 -18.57 3.60 -2.33
C VAL A 163 -18.07 4.87 -1.65
N ALA A 164 -18.94 5.88 -1.61
CA ALA A 164 -18.70 7.15 -0.94
C ALA A 164 -19.36 7.20 0.45
N ILE A 165 -18.62 7.67 1.45
CA ILE A 165 -19.13 8.00 2.80
C ILE A 165 -18.76 9.45 3.20
N PRO A 166 -19.44 10.05 4.19
CA PRO A 166 -19.13 11.41 4.63
C PRO A 166 -17.65 11.60 4.98
N ARG A 167 -17.09 12.77 4.66
CA ARG A 167 -15.70 13.19 4.93
C ARG A 167 -14.60 12.42 4.18
N GLN A 168 -14.90 11.31 3.49
CA GLN A 168 -13.90 10.52 2.76
C GLN A 168 -13.07 11.36 1.78
N ARG A 169 -13.72 12.16 0.92
CA ARG A 169 -13.04 13.06 -0.03
C ARG A 169 -12.11 14.06 0.66
N GLN A 170 -12.60 14.71 1.73
CA GLN A 170 -11.83 15.67 2.51
C GLN A 170 -10.60 15.03 3.16
N VAL A 171 -10.75 13.81 3.67
CA VAL A 171 -9.64 13.08 4.30
C VAL A 171 -8.61 12.65 3.26
N ILE A 172 -9.01 12.12 2.10
CA ILE A 172 -8.10 11.77 1.00
C ILE A 172 -7.27 13.00 0.60
N ASP A 173 -7.93 14.14 0.38
CA ASP A 173 -7.28 15.38 -0.03
C ASP A 173 -6.21 15.83 0.98
N ARG A 174 -6.59 15.92 2.25
CA ARG A 174 -5.68 16.33 3.33
C ARG A 174 -4.52 15.35 3.51
N LEU A 175 -4.75 14.04 3.45
CA LEU A 175 -3.67 13.05 3.56
C LEU A 175 -2.73 13.09 2.36
N THR A 176 -3.26 13.35 1.16
CA THR A 176 -2.46 13.48 -0.07
C THR A 176 -1.58 14.72 -0.01
N THR A 177 -2.14 15.86 0.43
CA THR A 177 -1.38 17.08 0.71
C THR A 177 -0.30 16.82 1.75
N TYR A 178 -0.66 16.21 2.89
CA TYR A 178 0.30 15.85 3.93
C TYR A 178 1.44 14.98 3.39
N LEU A 179 1.12 13.94 2.61
CA LEU A 179 2.14 13.07 2.03
C LEU A 179 3.07 13.86 1.12
N LEU A 180 2.56 14.77 0.27
CA LEU A 180 3.39 15.64 -0.57
C LEU A 180 4.29 16.58 0.26
N GLU A 181 3.82 17.10 1.40
CA GLU A 181 4.60 17.95 2.30
C GLU A 181 5.76 17.20 2.98
N GLN A 182 5.61 15.89 3.21
CA GLN A 182 6.67 15.05 3.78
C GLN A 182 7.75 14.64 2.76
N ARG A 183 7.61 15.04 1.49
CA ARG A 183 8.59 14.79 0.44
C ARG A 183 9.92 15.46 0.78
N ARG A 184 11.01 14.75 0.50
CA ARG A 184 12.38 15.26 0.55
C ARG A 184 12.94 15.34 -0.87
N SER A 185 13.80 16.32 -1.10
CA SER A 185 14.42 16.56 -2.40
C SER A 185 15.91 16.73 -2.24
N ASN A 186 16.70 16.09 -3.11
CA ASN A 186 18.13 16.31 -3.22
C ASN A 186 18.58 16.19 -4.69
N GLN A 187 19.89 16.20 -4.92
CA GLN A 187 20.49 16.07 -6.26
C GLN A 187 20.11 14.79 -7.01
N ASP A 188 19.66 13.75 -6.30
CA ASP A 188 19.33 12.43 -6.85
C ASP A 188 17.83 12.23 -7.08
N GLY A 189 17.02 13.25 -6.76
CA GLY A 189 15.58 13.27 -6.97
C GLY A 189 14.77 13.38 -5.67
N ASP A 190 13.47 13.23 -5.84
CA ASP A 190 12.51 13.27 -4.75
C ASP A 190 12.31 11.89 -4.13
N TRP A 191 12.14 11.87 -2.81
CA TRP A 191 11.93 10.66 -2.03
C TRP A 191 11.14 10.94 -0.75
N TRP A 192 10.73 9.86 -0.07
CA TRP A 192 10.06 9.92 1.23
C TRP A 192 10.79 9.03 2.24
N PRO A 193 10.94 9.46 3.50
CA PRO A 193 11.30 8.56 4.58
C PRO A 193 10.30 7.41 4.69
N SER A 194 10.77 6.26 5.17
CA SER A 194 9.91 5.10 5.40
C SER A 194 8.80 5.40 6.42
N ALA A 195 9.19 6.11 7.48
CA ALA A 195 8.33 6.67 8.49
C ALA A 195 8.96 7.95 9.05
N LEU A 196 8.15 8.73 9.76
CA LEU A 196 8.62 9.84 10.58
C LEU A 196 8.72 9.37 12.03
N ASP A 197 9.88 9.60 12.64
CA ASP A 197 10.13 9.38 14.06
C ASP A 197 11.02 10.52 14.62
N ALA A 198 11.32 10.49 15.91
CA ALA A 198 12.14 11.52 16.54
C ALA A 198 13.55 11.62 15.91
N ARG A 199 14.15 10.50 15.47
CA ARG A 199 15.49 10.48 14.85
C ARG A 199 15.49 11.21 13.52
N VAL A 200 14.45 10.96 12.72
CA VAL A 200 14.25 11.59 11.41
C VAL A 200 14.20 13.11 11.52
N LEU A 201 13.60 13.64 12.60
CA LEU A 201 13.55 15.08 12.85
C LEU A 201 14.86 15.64 13.42
N GLU A 202 15.47 14.94 14.38
CA GLU A 202 16.70 15.39 15.04
C GLU A 202 17.91 15.41 14.12
N ALA A 203 18.02 14.42 13.22
CA ALA A 203 19.16 14.31 12.31
C ALA A 203 19.17 15.41 11.23
N GLY A 204 18.06 16.13 11.01
CA GLY A 204 17.90 17.12 9.93
C GLY A 204 18.03 16.56 8.50
N ASN A 205 18.53 15.34 8.36
CA ASN A 205 18.62 14.50 7.18
C ASN A 205 18.57 13.05 7.70
N CYS A 206 17.50 12.31 7.39
CA CYS A 206 17.57 10.85 7.46
C CYS A 206 18.73 10.41 6.58
N SER A 207 19.48 9.39 6.99
CA SER A 207 20.41 8.77 6.05
C SER A 207 19.59 8.29 4.84
N ARG A 208 20.11 8.59 3.65
CA ARG A 208 19.55 8.23 2.35
C ARG A 208 19.34 6.72 2.15
N ASP A 209 19.81 5.91 3.10
CA ASP A 209 19.75 4.46 3.04
C ASP A 209 18.31 3.90 3.19
N ASP A 210 17.36 4.74 3.63
CA ASP A 210 15.95 4.37 3.84
C ASP A 210 14.98 4.77 2.71
N ALA A 211 15.49 5.18 1.55
CA ALA A 211 14.69 5.75 0.46
C ALA A 211 14.65 4.88 -0.82
N PRO A 212 14.16 3.62 -0.76
CA PRO A 212 14.17 2.75 -1.92
C PRO A 212 13.16 3.24 -2.97
N LEU A 213 13.53 3.08 -4.24
CA LEU A 213 12.55 3.04 -5.33
C LEU A 213 11.77 1.73 -5.19
N SER A 214 10.81 1.68 -4.28
CA SER A 214 9.99 0.50 -3.96
C SER A 214 8.51 0.83 -3.95
N TRP A 215 7.68 -0.22 -3.99
CA TRP A 215 6.25 -0.10 -3.78
C TRP A 215 5.90 0.04 -2.29
N CYS A 216 6.42 -0.84 -1.43
CA CYS A 216 5.97 -0.93 -0.05
C CYS A 216 6.24 0.34 0.77
N VAL A 217 7.43 0.91 0.61
CA VAL A 217 7.98 1.97 1.46
C VAL A 217 8.89 2.85 0.61
N GLY A 218 8.32 3.48 -0.42
CA GLY A 218 9.14 4.16 -1.43
C GLY A 218 8.37 4.96 -2.47
N VAL A 219 9.14 5.57 -3.37
CA VAL A 219 8.64 6.51 -4.38
C VAL A 219 7.55 5.89 -5.26
N ALA A 220 7.70 4.63 -5.66
CA ALA A 220 6.77 4.01 -6.60
C ALA A 220 5.37 3.86 -5.97
N GLY A 221 5.30 3.36 -4.74
CA GLY A 221 4.03 3.27 -4.01
C GLY A 221 3.42 4.63 -3.70
N ASN A 222 4.21 5.56 -3.19
CA ASN A 222 3.69 6.89 -2.83
C ASN A 222 3.15 7.65 -4.05
N CYS A 223 3.84 7.59 -5.19
CA CYS A 223 3.34 8.20 -6.43
C CYS A 223 2.06 7.53 -6.92
N ALA A 224 1.95 6.21 -6.79
CA ALA A 224 0.75 5.47 -7.18
C ALA A 224 -0.46 5.92 -6.34
N ALA A 225 -0.30 6.00 -5.01
CA ALA A 225 -1.33 6.51 -4.11
C ALA A 225 -1.75 7.96 -4.41
N ILE A 226 -0.78 8.87 -4.68
CA ILE A 226 -1.06 10.28 -5.01
C ILE A 226 -1.81 10.38 -6.35
N ASP A 227 -1.39 9.63 -7.36
CA ASP A 227 -2.10 9.59 -8.65
C ASP A 227 -3.55 9.13 -8.49
N LEU A 228 -3.73 8.03 -7.76
CA LEU A 228 -5.04 7.46 -7.47
C LEU A 228 -5.96 8.44 -6.72
N ALA A 229 -5.41 9.21 -5.77
CA ALA A 229 -6.13 10.29 -5.10
C ALA A 229 -6.55 11.40 -6.08
N GLY A 230 -5.66 11.78 -7.01
CA GLY A 230 -5.97 12.72 -8.08
C GLY A 230 -7.19 12.28 -8.91
N HIS A 231 -7.24 11.03 -9.33
CA HIS A 231 -8.40 10.46 -10.04
C HIS A 231 -9.66 10.44 -9.18
N ALA A 232 -9.57 10.00 -7.92
CA ALA A 232 -10.72 9.90 -7.03
C ALA A 232 -11.32 11.27 -6.66
N LEU A 233 -10.46 12.30 -6.56
CA LEU A 233 -10.87 13.67 -6.25
C LEU A 233 -11.22 14.49 -7.50
N GLY A 234 -10.78 14.07 -8.69
CA GLY A 234 -10.88 14.87 -9.92
C GLY A 234 -9.82 15.98 -9.98
N ASP A 235 -8.71 15.82 -9.26
CA ASP A 235 -7.61 16.77 -9.18
C ASP A 235 -6.42 16.31 -10.05
N ARG A 236 -6.20 17.04 -11.16
CA ARG A 236 -5.12 16.72 -12.10
C ARG A 236 -3.74 17.14 -11.60
N GLU A 237 -3.64 18.02 -10.62
CA GLU A 237 -2.36 18.47 -10.08
C GLU A 237 -1.69 17.36 -9.27
N TYR A 238 -2.46 16.56 -8.53
CA TYR A 238 -1.95 15.37 -7.85
C TYR A 238 -1.38 14.34 -8.83
N SER A 239 -2.16 13.95 -9.86
CA SER A 239 -1.67 13.02 -10.89
C SER A 239 -0.44 13.55 -11.63
N SER A 240 -0.43 14.84 -11.98
CA SER A 240 0.72 15.47 -12.64
C SER A 240 1.97 15.45 -11.77
N SER A 241 1.82 15.75 -10.47
CA SER A 241 2.91 15.73 -9.50
C SER A 241 3.47 14.32 -9.32
N ALA A 242 2.61 13.31 -9.16
CA ALA A 242 3.00 11.91 -9.06
C ALA A 242 3.80 11.45 -10.29
N ILE A 243 3.31 11.76 -11.50
CA ILE A 243 3.98 11.40 -12.76
C ILE A 243 5.36 12.08 -12.85
N GLN A 244 5.45 13.36 -12.51
CA GLN A 244 6.72 14.11 -12.56
C GLN A 244 7.75 13.54 -11.59
N ILE A 245 7.35 13.31 -10.34
CA ILE A 245 8.20 12.76 -9.30
C ILE A 245 8.70 11.37 -9.70
N PHE A 246 7.79 10.46 -10.09
CA PHE A 246 8.17 9.09 -10.44
C PHE A 246 9.08 9.04 -11.67
N ASN A 247 8.79 9.82 -12.71
CA ASN A 247 9.64 9.91 -13.89
C ASN A 247 11.04 10.46 -13.57
N SER A 248 11.15 11.42 -12.65
CA SER A 248 12.44 11.91 -12.16
C SER A 248 13.23 10.79 -11.46
N SER A 249 12.58 10.03 -10.56
CA SER A 249 13.24 8.94 -9.83
C SER A 249 13.67 7.77 -10.73
N LEU A 250 12.93 7.49 -11.82
CA LEU A 250 13.34 6.51 -12.84
C LEU A 250 14.58 6.96 -13.65
N ARG A 251 14.84 8.26 -13.75
CA ARG A 251 16.04 8.79 -14.42
C ARG A 251 17.27 8.75 -13.52
N SER A 252 17.08 8.73 -12.20
CA SER A 252 18.16 8.71 -11.22
C SER A 252 18.93 7.39 -11.23
N THR A 253 20.19 7.43 -11.69
CA THR A 253 21.06 6.24 -11.72
C THR A 253 21.31 5.67 -10.33
N SER A 254 21.50 6.54 -9.34
CA SER A 254 21.81 6.17 -7.97
C SER A 254 20.64 5.47 -7.27
N LEU A 255 19.40 5.92 -7.48
CA LEU A 255 18.20 5.20 -7.01
C LEU A 255 18.06 3.84 -7.68
N LYS A 256 18.31 3.76 -9.00
CA LYS A 256 18.23 2.51 -9.76
C LYS A 256 19.28 1.46 -9.37
N GLN A 257 20.47 1.88 -8.94
CA GLN A 257 21.52 0.98 -8.47
C GLN A 257 21.19 0.37 -7.10
N ARG A 258 20.30 0.99 -6.32
CA ARG A 258 19.85 0.49 -5.02
C ARG A 258 18.70 -0.52 -5.10
N VAL A 259 18.10 -0.72 -6.28
CA VAL A 259 17.09 -1.76 -6.50
C VAL A 259 17.78 -3.09 -6.77
N LEU A 260 17.85 -3.93 -5.73
CA LEU A 260 18.62 -5.17 -5.73
C LEU A 260 17.80 -6.42 -6.06
N SER A 261 16.46 -6.36 -5.99
CA SER A 261 15.59 -7.52 -6.22
C SER A 261 14.66 -7.33 -7.43
N GLY A 262 14.21 -8.45 -8.00
CA GLY A 262 13.18 -8.49 -9.04
C GLY A 262 11.75 -8.46 -8.50
N GLY A 263 11.56 -8.65 -7.19
CA GLY A 263 10.25 -8.91 -6.56
C GLY A 263 9.26 -7.74 -6.55
N LEU A 264 8.03 -8.01 -6.11
CA LEU A 264 6.92 -7.05 -6.10
C LEU A 264 7.01 -6.01 -4.96
N CYS A 265 7.42 -6.42 -3.77
CA CYS A 265 7.38 -5.55 -2.57
C CYS A 265 8.37 -4.37 -2.68
N HIS A 266 9.62 -4.68 -3.04
CA HIS A 266 10.72 -3.72 -3.06
C HIS A 266 11.70 -3.92 -4.23
N GLY A 267 11.23 -4.56 -5.31
CA GLY A 267 12.01 -4.82 -6.51
C GLY A 267 11.38 -4.25 -7.78
N TRP A 268 11.99 -4.58 -8.93
CA TRP A 268 11.59 -4.04 -10.23
C TRP A 268 10.16 -4.38 -10.63
N ALA A 269 9.63 -5.55 -10.30
CA ALA A 269 8.25 -5.90 -10.62
C ALA A 269 7.25 -4.93 -9.95
N GLY A 270 7.52 -4.52 -8.71
CA GLY A 270 6.70 -3.53 -7.99
C GLY A 270 6.75 -2.16 -8.64
N ILE A 271 7.95 -1.70 -9.01
CA ILE A 271 8.17 -0.40 -9.66
C ILE A 271 7.44 -0.35 -11.00
N VAL A 272 7.58 -1.40 -11.83
CA VAL A 272 6.92 -1.49 -13.13
C VAL A 272 5.41 -1.56 -12.96
N SER A 273 4.91 -2.32 -12.00
CA SER A 273 3.46 -2.43 -11.72
C SER A 273 2.87 -1.06 -11.36
N ALA A 274 3.50 -0.31 -10.46
CA ALA A 274 3.07 1.05 -10.11
C ALA A 274 3.12 2.00 -11.32
N ALA A 275 4.19 1.94 -12.12
CA ALA A 275 4.32 2.79 -13.31
C ALA A 275 3.26 2.46 -14.37
N GLN A 276 2.93 1.18 -14.54
CA GLN A 276 1.88 0.72 -15.44
C GLN A 276 0.50 1.18 -14.98
N ALA A 277 0.22 1.08 -13.68
CA ALA A 277 -1.03 1.52 -13.09
C ALA A 277 -1.27 3.02 -13.27
N ILE A 278 -0.26 3.85 -13.00
CA ILE A 278 -0.33 5.30 -13.27
C ILE A 278 -0.47 5.57 -14.77
N SER A 279 0.25 4.83 -15.62
CA SER A 279 0.21 5.03 -17.08
C SER A 279 -1.16 4.72 -17.67
N SER A 280 -1.82 3.64 -17.21
CA SER A 280 -3.12 3.21 -17.71
C SER A 280 -4.22 4.20 -17.34
N ARG A 281 -4.20 4.74 -16.10
CA ARG A 281 -5.16 5.76 -15.64
C ARG A 281 -5.02 7.09 -16.36
N ASN A 282 -3.81 7.49 -16.73
CA ASN A 282 -3.52 8.80 -17.30
C ASN A 282 -3.34 8.81 -18.83
N GLN A 283 -3.49 7.66 -19.50
CA GLN A 283 -3.11 7.49 -20.92
C GLN A 283 -1.70 8.02 -21.21
N TYR A 284 -0.75 7.79 -20.28
CA TYR A 284 0.62 8.30 -20.34
C TYR A 284 1.61 7.17 -20.60
N PRO A 285 1.64 6.56 -21.81
CA PRO A 285 2.38 5.33 -22.08
C PRO A 285 3.90 5.46 -21.93
N ARG A 286 4.42 6.69 -21.89
CA ARG A 286 5.85 6.96 -21.73
C ARG A 286 6.38 6.57 -20.34
N LEU A 287 5.56 6.65 -19.29
CA LEU A 287 6.00 6.31 -17.93
C LEU A 287 6.20 4.80 -17.77
N GLY A 288 5.22 3.98 -18.16
CA GLY A 288 5.34 2.52 -18.15
C GLY A 288 6.51 2.04 -19.00
N LYS A 289 6.69 2.61 -20.20
CA LYS A 289 7.86 2.33 -21.05
C LYS A 289 9.18 2.73 -20.38
N ALA A 290 9.24 3.88 -19.71
CA ALA A 290 10.45 4.32 -19.01
C ALA A 290 10.80 3.38 -17.84
N ALA A 291 9.82 2.88 -17.10
CA ALA A 291 10.03 1.91 -16.03
C ALA A 291 10.56 0.58 -16.57
N LEU A 292 9.96 0.05 -17.65
CA LEU A 292 10.42 -1.17 -18.33
C LEU A 292 11.87 -1.05 -18.84
N ILE A 293 12.20 0.08 -19.49
CA ILE A 293 13.57 0.35 -19.95
C ILE A 293 14.54 0.44 -18.75
N SER A 294 14.11 1.06 -17.66
CA SER A 294 14.93 1.24 -16.46
C SER A 294 15.21 -0.06 -15.70
N ALA A 295 14.29 -1.02 -15.79
CA ALA A 295 14.50 -2.37 -15.28
C ALA A 295 15.67 -3.03 -16.04
N GLY A 296 15.67 -2.96 -17.38
CA GLY A 296 16.71 -3.53 -18.24
C GLY A 296 16.84 -5.06 -18.13
N PRO A 297 17.69 -5.72 -18.94
CA PRO A 297 18.04 -7.12 -18.76
C PRO A 297 19.06 -7.24 -17.60
N ARG A 298 18.59 -7.32 -16.35
CA ARG A 298 19.49 -7.45 -15.18
C ARG A 298 19.89 -8.91 -14.91
N PRO A 299 21.15 -9.20 -14.51
CA PRO A 299 21.71 -10.56 -14.58
C PRO A 299 21.57 -11.40 -13.29
N SER A 300 20.72 -11.05 -12.32
CA SER A 300 20.60 -11.78 -11.05
C SER A 300 19.21 -12.38 -10.83
N TRP A 301 18.72 -13.12 -11.82
CA TRP A 301 17.56 -14.01 -11.68
C TRP A 301 17.95 -15.39 -11.13
N ARG A 302 19.16 -15.55 -10.60
CA ARG A 302 19.71 -16.86 -10.16
C ARG A 302 19.10 -17.42 -8.88
N ASP A 303 18.32 -16.63 -8.15
CA ASP A 303 17.65 -17.06 -6.91
C ASP A 303 16.11 -17.01 -7.01
N VAL A 304 15.57 -16.81 -8.23
CA VAL A 304 14.14 -16.97 -8.51
C VAL A 304 13.98 -18.36 -9.10
N ASP A 305 13.21 -19.23 -8.44
CA ASP A 305 12.93 -20.59 -8.91
C ASP A 305 12.44 -20.54 -10.37
N GLU A 306 12.89 -21.47 -11.24
CA GLU A 306 12.48 -21.54 -12.66
C GLU A 306 10.94 -21.62 -12.81
N ALA A 307 10.24 -22.11 -11.77
CA ALA A 307 8.79 -22.10 -11.66
C ALA A 307 8.18 -20.70 -11.49
N GLU A 308 8.83 -19.77 -10.78
CA GLU A 308 8.39 -18.37 -10.62
C GLU A 308 8.73 -17.52 -11.86
N LEU A 309 9.83 -17.82 -12.56
CA LEU A 309 10.19 -17.14 -13.82
C LEU A 309 9.23 -17.50 -14.97
N CYS A 310 8.81 -18.76 -15.08
CA CYS A 310 7.75 -19.15 -16.01
C CYS A 310 6.42 -18.45 -15.71
N SER A 311 6.16 -18.05 -14.46
CA SER A 311 4.97 -17.27 -14.10
C SER A 311 5.09 -15.79 -14.46
N LEU A 312 6.31 -15.24 -14.56
CA LEU A 312 6.55 -13.82 -14.81
C LEU A 312 6.68 -13.49 -16.30
N ASP A 313 7.31 -14.34 -17.11
CA ASP A 313 7.28 -14.19 -18.58
C ASP A 313 5.85 -14.45 -19.11
N LEU A 314 5.15 -15.42 -18.53
CA LEU A 314 3.72 -15.61 -18.79
C LEU A 314 2.91 -14.43 -18.26
N ALA A 315 3.21 -13.86 -17.09
CA ALA A 315 2.55 -12.66 -16.57
C ALA A 315 2.85 -11.42 -17.42
N LEU A 316 4.06 -11.26 -17.98
CA LEU A 316 4.44 -10.14 -18.83
C LEU A 316 3.84 -10.26 -20.24
N ASP A 317 3.76 -11.47 -20.80
CA ASP A 317 3.00 -11.76 -22.02
C ASP A 317 1.47 -11.66 -21.78
N LEU A 318 0.99 -11.97 -20.58
CA LEU A 318 -0.39 -11.71 -20.13
C LEU A 318 -0.65 -10.22 -19.80
N ILE A 319 0.38 -9.44 -19.41
CA ILE A 319 0.34 -7.98 -19.23
C ILE A 319 0.37 -7.26 -20.60
N GLY A 320 0.67 -7.98 -21.68
CA GLY A 320 0.28 -7.62 -23.05
C GLY A 320 -1.24 -7.58 -23.30
N SER A 321 -2.06 -7.57 -22.24
CA SER A 321 -3.52 -7.49 -22.31
C SER A 321 -3.99 -6.06 -22.55
N ARG A 322 -4.85 -5.93 -23.55
CA ARG A 322 -5.57 -4.69 -23.86
C ARG A 322 -6.51 -4.37 -22.70
N PHE A 323 -6.26 -3.25 -22.03
CA PHE A 323 -7.23 -2.65 -21.12
C PHE A 323 -8.43 -2.16 -21.95
N ASP A 324 -9.65 -2.52 -21.57
CA ASP A 324 -10.81 -1.72 -22.00
C ASP A 324 -10.92 -0.47 -21.11
N ALA A 325 -11.89 0.40 -21.40
CA ALA A 325 -12.09 1.67 -20.69
C ALA A 325 -12.36 1.53 -19.18
N SER A 326 -12.50 0.31 -18.66
CA SER A 326 -12.70 0.00 -17.23
C SER A 326 -11.45 -0.50 -16.49
N GLY A 327 -10.32 -0.71 -17.19
CA GLY A 327 -9.03 -1.01 -16.55
C GLY A 327 -8.81 -2.47 -16.08
N CYS A 328 -9.57 -3.45 -16.59
CA CYS A 328 -9.40 -4.86 -16.21
C CYS A 328 -8.21 -5.56 -16.91
N VAL A 329 -7.39 -6.30 -16.15
CA VAL A 329 -6.37 -7.26 -16.64
C VAL A 329 -6.92 -8.68 -16.54
N TYR A 330 -6.73 -9.48 -17.59
CA TYR A 330 -7.32 -10.80 -17.77
C TYR A 330 -6.29 -11.91 -17.49
N SER A 331 -6.18 -12.41 -16.24
CA SER A 331 -5.68 -13.76 -15.86
C SER A 331 -5.44 -13.91 -14.34
N ALA A 332 -5.29 -15.16 -13.86
CA ALA A 332 -5.08 -15.51 -12.44
C ALA A 332 -3.77 -14.98 -11.83
N GLY A 333 -2.70 -14.84 -12.62
CA GLY A 333 -1.47 -14.12 -12.20
C GLY A 333 -1.71 -12.61 -12.01
N GLY A 334 -2.79 -12.09 -12.62
CA GLY A 334 -3.24 -10.72 -12.51
C GLY A 334 -3.89 -10.37 -11.17
N ALA A 335 -4.19 -11.32 -10.26
CA ALA A 335 -4.79 -10.97 -8.96
C ALA A 335 -3.82 -10.16 -8.08
N TRP A 336 -2.56 -10.60 -7.97
CA TRP A 336 -1.52 -9.87 -7.25
C TRP A 336 -1.11 -8.58 -7.97
N THR A 337 -1.03 -8.63 -9.30
CA THR A 337 -0.82 -7.41 -10.11
C THR A 337 -1.99 -6.45 -9.95
N ARG A 338 -3.23 -6.90 -9.79
CA ARG A 338 -4.41 -6.07 -9.52
C ARG A 338 -4.34 -5.51 -8.10
N ALA A 339 -4.02 -6.28 -7.06
CA ALA A 339 -3.79 -5.74 -5.71
C ALA A 339 -2.71 -4.64 -5.68
N MET A 340 -1.70 -4.75 -6.54
CA MET A 340 -0.62 -3.76 -6.68
C MET A 340 -0.95 -2.60 -7.64
N ALA A 341 -1.75 -2.83 -8.69
CA ALA A 341 -2.19 -1.85 -9.69
C ALA A 341 -3.50 -1.12 -9.30
N ILE A 342 -4.17 -1.64 -8.27
CA ILE A 342 -5.16 -0.95 -7.45
C ILE A 342 -4.47 0.23 -6.74
N GLY A 343 -3.15 0.20 -6.52
CA GLY A 343 -2.31 1.37 -6.22
C GLY A 343 -1.97 2.17 -7.46
#